data_AF-A0AA36MV68-F1
#
_entry.id   AF-A0AA36MV68-F1
#
_cell.length_a   1.000
_cell.length_b   1.000
_cell.length_c   1.000
_cell.angle_alpha   90.00
_cell.angle_beta   90.00
_cell.angle_gamma   90.00
#
_symmetry.space_group_name_H-M   'P 1'
#
loop_
_entity.id
_entity.type
_entity.pdbx_description
1 polymer ?
#
loop_
_entity_poly.entity_id
_entity_poly.type
_entity_poly.pdbx_seq_one_letter_code
_entity_poly.pdbx_strand_id
1 'polypeptide(L)'
;MLVMKLALLAAAAALKQKPSCDGWRCSPGFVRNEAYHGNAGTSDEQCCDITCSGAKVTCPAGHVMKDPHKPGVNATECCSATCASVACAYPKTSWPKGSPHLSKVSTDPLDCCQDSCAAISCPTKSAHLPAKLSSPATSPADCCAPTCESVSCPNGFEHVKDKLSEVAGDGQKCCQQKCGDLSGEHGFQCSQGWKPLGDARSCVTQPCNDMQCCMKTCQVYACPESYVSNPAHASAWPADDDTCCQKTCQIHQCGAGYVPGSNFQRNHTVGEASSVCCDKTCSLHQCSKGALVPGAGNITGGSDDVCCEPSLCALFRNLTKSKNTGCNFQDEGSCHGMYTSVNNTKLNKTEDLRCTWEASLGLCRLGNTKKPEGCRD
;
A
#
# COMPACT_ATOMS: atom_id res chain seq x y z
N MET A 1 -73.55 -78.02 78.11
CA MET A 1 -72.43 -78.81 77.56
C MET A 1 -72.82 -79.26 76.15
N LEU A 2 -71.94 -78.97 75.18
CA LEU A 2 -71.76 -79.74 73.93
C LEU A 2 -72.61 -79.57 72.65
N VAL A 3 -73.47 -78.55 72.47
CA VAL A 3 -74.07 -78.32 71.12
C VAL A 3 -73.93 -76.87 70.61
N MET A 4 -73.54 -75.92 71.46
CA MET A 4 -73.48 -74.50 71.10
C MET A 4 -72.07 -73.98 70.73
N LYS A 5 -71.07 -74.87 70.63
CA LYS A 5 -69.67 -74.53 70.28
C LYS A 5 -69.22 -75.00 68.88
N LEU A 6 -70.04 -75.75 68.13
CA LEU A 6 -69.69 -76.22 66.78
C LEU A 6 -70.16 -75.29 65.64
N ALA A 7 -71.09 -74.37 65.89
CA ALA A 7 -71.57 -73.44 64.86
C ALA A 7 -70.68 -72.17 64.71
N LEU A 8 -69.77 -71.91 65.67
CA LEU A 8 -68.88 -70.73 65.62
C LEU A 8 -67.49 -71.01 65.00
N LEU A 9 -67.19 -72.25 64.60
CA LEU A 9 -65.92 -72.60 63.93
C LEU A 9 -66.04 -72.83 62.42
N ALA A 10 -67.25 -72.83 61.84
CA ALA A 10 -67.45 -72.98 60.40
C ALA A 10 -67.53 -71.64 59.62
N ALA A 11 -67.59 -70.50 60.33
CA ALA A 11 -67.68 -69.17 59.71
C ALA A 11 -66.31 -68.47 59.51
N ALA A 12 -65.20 -69.15 59.82
CA ALA A 12 -63.84 -68.58 59.73
C ALA A 12 -62.99 -69.13 58.57
N ALA A 13 -63.52 -70.02 57.73
CA ALA A 13 -62.76 -70.63 56.63
C ALA A 13 -63.42 -70.53 55.25
N ALA A 14 -64.37 -69.62 55.05
CA ALA A 14 -64.62 -69.06 53.72
C ALA A 14 -63.51 -68.04 53.43
N LEU A 15 -62.27 -68.53 53.34
CA LEU A 15 -61.22 -67.82 52.61
C LEU A 15 -61.80 -67.65 51.20
N LYS A 16 -62.39 -66.48 50.94
CA LYS A 16 -62.77 -66.04 49.60
C LYS A 16 -61.52 -66.24 48.77
N GLN A 17 -61.46 -67.35 48.03
CA GLN A 17 -60.35 -67.68 47.16
C GLN A 17 -60.25 -66.48 46.23
N LYS A 18 -59.21 -65.66 46.46
CA LYS A 18 -59.10 -64.41 45.72
C LYS A 18 -59.06 -64.81 44.24
N PRO A 19 -59.93 -64.26 43.40
CA PRO A 19 -59.98 -64.64 41.99
C PRO A 19 -58.58 -64.51 41.40
N SER A 20 -58.10 -65.58 40.79
CA SER A 20 -56.81 -65.59 40.11
C SER A 20 -56.88 -64.74 38.86
N CYS A 21 -55.78 -64.07 38.52
CA CYS A 21 -55.65 -63.36 37.27
C CYS A 21 -55.71 -64.28 36.03
N ASP A 22 -55.63 -65.61 36.18
CA ASP A 22 -55.61 -66.61 35.08
C ASP A 22 -56.74 -66.48 34.05
N GLY A 23 -57.90 -65.95 34.44
CA GLY A 23 -59.05 -65.73 33.55
C GLY A 23 -59.28 -64.27 33.14
N TRP A 24 -58.47 -63.33 33.64
CA TRP A 24 -58.65 -61.90 33.39
C TRP A 24 -58.35 -61.54 31.91
N ARG A 25 -58.91 -60.44 31.42
CA ARG A 25 -58.57 -59.89 30.09
C ARG A 25 -58.24 -58.43 30.26
N CYS A 26 -56.97 -58.09 30.03
CA CYS A 26 -56.49 -56.73 30.13
C CYS A 26 -57.27 -55.81 29.18
N SER A 27 -57.74 -54.67 29.68
CA SER A 27 -58.38 -53.66 28.85
C SER A 27 -57.40 -53.05 27.83
N PRO A 28 -57.88 -52.36 26.77
CA PRO A 28 -57.00 -51.63 25.85
C PRO A 28 -56.07 -50.67 26.61
N GLY A 29 -54.77 -50.78 26.34
CA GLY A 29 -53.73 -50.03 27.07
C GLY A 29 -53.05 -50.79 28.21
N PHE A 30 -53.37 -52.07 28.40
CA PHE A 30 -52.72 -52.96 29.38
C PHE A 30 -52.24 -54.26 28.72
N VAL A 31 -51.15 -54.84 29.22
CA VAL A 31 -50.67 -56.19 28.88
C VAL A 31 -50.43 -56.99 30.14
N ARG A 32 -50.54 -58.32 30.06
CA ARG A 32 -50.33 -59.22 31.20
C ARG A 32 -48.96 -58.96 31.83
N ASN A 33 -48.93 -58.74 33.15
CA ASN A 33 -47.68 -58.54 33.88
C ASN A 33 -46.89 -59.85 34.03
N GLU A 34 -45.62 -59.78 34.41
CA GLU A 34 -44.76 -60.98 34.50
C GLU A 34 -45.28 -62.00 35.53
N ALA A 35 -45.92 -61.53 36.59
CA ALA A 35 -46.51 -62.35 37.65
C ALA A 35 -47.99 -62.74 37.39
N TYR A 36 -48.49 -62.60 36.16
CA TYR A 36 -49.91 -62.76 35.82
C TYR A 36 -50.52 -64.06 36.34
N HIS A 37 -49.83 -65.19 36.16
CA HIS A 37 -50.31 -66.51 36.59
C HIS A 37 -50.20 -66.73 38.12
N GLY A 38 -49.43 -65.90 38.83
CA GLY A 38 -49.25 -65.97 40.30
C GLY A 38 -50.05 -64.92 41.07
N ASN A 39 -50.60 -63.92 40.40
CA ASN A 39 -51.36 -62.84 41.02
C ASN A 39 -52.82 -63.22 41.23
N ALA A 40 -53.40 -62.73 42.33
CA ALA A 40 -54.84 -62.79 42.57
C ALA A 40 -55.41 -61.37 42.55
N GLY A 41 -56.38 -61.12 41.68
CA GLY A 41 -56.92 -59.80 41.42
C GLY A 41 -58.22 -59.80 40.61
N THR A 42 -58.90 -58.66 40.60
CA THR A 42 -60.15 -58.39 39.86
C THR A 42 -60.09 -57.09 39.08
N SER A 43 -58.91 -56.57 38.78
CA SER A 43 -58.75 -55.34 38.01
C SER A 43 -57.46 -55.35 37.19
N ASP A 44 -57.39 -54.44 36.21
CA ASP A 44 -56.19 -54.25 35.41
C ASP A 44 -55.00 -53.78 36.26
N GLU A 45 -55.19 -53.05 37.35
CA GLU A 45 -54.07 -52.64 38.22
C GLU A 45 -53.47 -53.82 39.00
N GLN A 46 -54.21 -54.92 39.16
CA GLN A 46 -53.79 -56.10 39.91
C GLN A 46 -53.21 -57.20 39.00
N CYS A 47 -53.74 -57.32 37.79
CA CYS A 47 -53.37 -58.38 36.84
C CYS A 47 -52.60 -57.83 35.63
N CYS A 48 -52.86 -56.58 35.26
CA CYS A 48 -52.30 -55.79 34.17
C CYS A 48 -50.92 -55.20 34.49
N ASP A 49 -50.09 -54.92 33.48
CA ASP A 49 -49.22 -53.74 33.46
C ASP A 49 -49.75 -52.76 32.42
N ILE A 50 -49.75 -51.48 32.74
CA ILE A 50 -50.11 -50.44 31.78
C ILE A 50 -49.04 -50.35 30.68
N THR A 51 -49.47 -50.29 29.43
CA THR A 51 -48.57 -50.14 28.29
C THR A 51 -48.20 -48.68 28.07
N CYS A 52 -47.13 -48.45 27.33
CA CYS A 52 -46.72 -47.11 26.92
C CYS A 52 -47.82 -46.32 26.18
N SER A 53 -48.64 -46.99 25.37
CA SER A 53 -49.81 -46.37 24.72
C SER A 53 -50.95 -46.13 25.71
N GLY A 54 -51.21 -47.06 26.64
CA GLY A 54 -52.23 -46.93 27.69
C GLY A 54 -51.95 -45.80 28.67
N ALA A 55 -50.68 -45.64 29.06
CA ALA A 55 -50.20 -44.56 29.91
C ALA A 55 -50.16 -43.20 29.19
N LYS A 56 -50.47 -43.16 27.88
CA LYS A 56 -50.44 -41.95 27.04
C LYS A 56 -49.11 -41.21 27.16
N VAL A 57 -48.00 -41.96 27.22
CA VAL A 57 -46.67 -41.38 27.38
C VAL A 57 -46.34 -40.53 26.16
N THR A 58 -46.05 -39.25 26.39
CA THR A 58 -45.55 -38.34 25.36
C THR A 58 -44.03 -38.37 25.36
N CYS A 59 -43.42 -38.76 24.25
CA CYS A 59 -41.97 -38.79 24.14
C CYS A 59 -41.40 -37.36 24.01
N PRO A 60 -40.26 -37.07 24.67
CA PRO A 60 -39.59 -35.79 24.52
C PRO A 60 -39.09 -35.58 23.09
N ALA A 61 -38.74 -34.34 22.74
CA ALA A 61 -38.19 -34.02 21.42
C ALA A 61 -36.98 -34.92 21.09
N GLY A 62 -36.92 -35.42 19.85
CA GLY A 62 -35.88 -36.33 19.39
C GLY A 62 -36.00 -37.78 19.87
N HIS A 63 -37.17 -38.15 20.41
CA HIS A 63 -37.46 -39.54 20.81
C HIS A 63 -38.75 -40.03 20.15
N VAL A 64 -38.86 -41.34 19.94
CA VAL A 64 -40.06 -42.03 19.47
C VAL A 64 -40.42 -43.18 20.41
N MET A 65 -41.70 -43.55 20.44
CA MET A 65 -42.17 -44.67 21.26
C MET A 65 -41.56 -45.98 20.74
N LYS A 66 -40.86 -46.72 21.61
CA LYS A 66 -40.12 -47.96 21.23
C LYS A 66 -41.10 -49.03 20.73
N ASP A 67 -42.11 -49.27 21.55
CA ASP A 67 -43.18 -50.22 21.33
C ASP A 67 -44.41 -49.75 22.13
N PRO A 68 -45.53 -49.42 21.48
CA PRO A 68 -46.74 -48.98 22.15
C PRO A 68 -47.38 -50.03 23.07
N HIS A 69 -47.04 -51.31 22.92
CA HIS A 69 -47.61 -52.42 23.69
C HIS A 69 -46.71 -52.92 24.82
N LYS A 70 -45.48 -52.41 24.94
CA LYS A 70 -44.60 -52.77 26.05
C LYS A 70 -45.10 -52.14 27.36
N PRO A 71 -45.00 -52.84 28.51
CA PRO A 71 -45.19 -52.24 29.84
C PRO A 71 -44.32 -51.01 30.04
N GLY A 72 -44.91 -49.92 30.53
CA GLY A 72 -44.18 -48.72 30.91
C GLY A 72 -45.08 -47.53 31.21
N VAL A 73 -44.68 -46.72 32.19
CA VAL A 73 -45.46 -45.58 32.71
C VAL A 73 -44.80 -44.23 32.46
N ASN A 74 -43.53 -44.22 32.07
CA ASN A 74 -42.75 -43.00 31.91
C ASN A 74 -41.95 -43.00 30.59
N ALA A 75 -41.42 -41.83 30.22
CA ALA A 75 -40.68 -41.65 28.98
C ALA A 75 -39.42 -42.51 28.90
N THR A 76 -38.73 -42.76 30.02
CA THR A 76 -37.48 -43.55 30.04
C THR A 76 -37.73 -45.01 29.66
N GLU A 77 -38.86 -45.58 30.10
CA GLU A 77 -39.28 -46.94 29.76
C GLU A 77 -39.81 -47.04 28.33
N CYS A 78 -40.56 -46.02 27.90
CA CYS A 78 -41.38 -46.08 26.69
C CYS A 78 -40.77 -45.46 25.44
N CYS A 79 -39.78 -44.58 25.57
CA CYS A 79 -39.23 -43.80 24.46
C CYS A 79 -37.77 -44.17 24.18
N SER A 80 -37.42 -44.29 22.90
CA SER A 80 -36.03 -44.39 22.44
C SER A 80 -35.62 -43.09 21.80
N ALA A 81 -34.37 -42.70 22.03
CA ALA A 81 -33.69 -41.66 21.27
C ALA A 81 -33.70 -42.02 19.77
N THR A 82 -33.96 -41.04 18.93
CA THR A 82 -33.70 -41.11 17.50
C THR A 82 -32.47 -40.31 17.14
N CYS A 83 -32.01 -40.44 15.90
CA CYS A 83 -30.92 -39.64 15.37
C CYS A 83 -31.15 -38.13 15.45
N ALA A 84 -32.40 -37.66 15.61
CA ALA A 84 -32.69 -36.25 15.88
C ALA A 84 -32.16 -35.73 17.23
N SER A 85 -31.82 -36.64 18.17
CA SER A 85 -31.26 -36.29 19.48
C SER A 85 -29.73 -36.44 19.55
N VAL A 86 -29.09 -36.99 18.52
CA VAL A 86 -27.64 -37.24 18.50
C VAL A 86 -26.89 -35.99 18.05
N ALA A 87 -25.96 -35.53 18.89
CA ALA A 87 -25.04 -34.46 18.53
C ALA A 87 -23.89 -35.01 17.67
N CYS A 88 -23.74 -34.50 16.46
CA CYS A 88 -22.66 -34.91 15.55
C CYS A 88 -21.40 -34.09 15.83
N ALA A 89 -20.29 -34.78 16.08
CA ALA A 89 -18.97 -34.14 16.19
C ALA A 89 -18.38 -33.90 14.78
N TYR A 90 -17.73 -32.75 14.59
CA TYR A 90 -17.00 -32.43 13.37
C TYR A 90 -15.92 -33.51 13.08
N PRO A 91 -15.74 -33.97 11.82
CA PRO A 91 -16.23 -33.42 10.56
C PRO A 91 -17.59 -33.99 10.08
N LYS A 92 -18.40 -34.56 10.98
CA LYS A 92 -19.74 -35.01 10.63
C LYS A 92 -20.79 -33.96 10.97
N THR A 93 -21.90 -33.98 10.25
CA THR A 93 -23.04 -33.07 10.45
C THR A 93 -24.33 -33.85 10.63
N SER A 94 -25.31 -33.21 11.28
CA SER A 94 -26.65 -33.77 11.41
C SER A 94 -27.36 -33.81 10.06
N TRP A 95 -28.27 -34.77 9.89
CA TRP A 95 -29.16 -34.79 8.74
C TRP A 95 -30.04 -33.53 8.67
N PRO A 96 -30.37 -33.03 7.45
CA PRO A 96 -31.28 -31.90 7.30
C PRO A 96 -32.67 -32.21 7.87
N LYS A 97 -33.36 -31.18 8.38
CA LYS A 97 -34.73 -31.31 8.92
C LYS A 97 -35.66 -31.97 7.89
N GLY A 98 -36.44 -32.95 8.35
CA GLY A 98 -37.34 -33.73 7.49
C GLY A 98 -36.69 -34.96 6.83
N SER A 99 -35.38 -35.17 6.99
CA SER A 99 -34.73 -36.39 6.53
C SER A 99 -35.33 -37.63 7.25
N PRO A 100 -35.63 -38.72 6.52
CA PRO A 100 -36.11 -39.97 7.12
C PRO A 100 -35.08 -40.59 8.08
N HIS A 101 -33.81 -40.20 7.99
CA HIS A 101 -32.77 -40.65 8.93
C HIS A 101 -32.97 -40.09 10.35
N LEU A 102 -33.62 -38.94 10.51
CA LEU A 102 -33.86 -38.32 11.82
C LEU A 102 -34.86 -39.11 12.68
N SER A 103 -35.70 -39.96 12.08
CA SER A 103 -36.63 -40.85 12.78
C SER A 103 -36.05 -42.25 13.05
N LYS A 104 -34.83 -42.56 12.56
CA LYS A 104 -34.16 -43.83 12.85
C LYS A 104 -33.87 -43.91 14.36
N VAL A 105 -34.28 -45.00 14.99
CA VAL A 105 -33.96 -45.32 16.39
C VAL A 105 -32.51 -45.79 16.46
N SER A 106 -31.60 -44.88 16.78
CA SER A 106 -30.19 -45.17 17.07
C SER A 106 -29.61 -44.03 17.90
N THR A 107 -28.62 -44.37 18.73
CA THR A 107 -27.79 -43.41 19.47
C THR A 107 -26.35 -43.41 18.94
N ASP A 108 -26.02 -44.25 17.96
CA ASP A 108 -24.68 -44.34 17.39
C ASP A 108 -24.46 -43.17 16.40
N PRO A 109 -23.45 -42.31 16.61
CA PRO A 109 -23.08 -41.27 15.65
C PRO A 109 -22.78 -41.79 14.24
N LEU A 110 -22.36 -43.04 14.07
CA LEU A 110 -22.13 -43.64 12.75
C LEU A 110 -23.44 -43.85 11.97
N ASP A 111 -24.55 -44.09 12.67
CA ASP A 111 -25.87 -44.24 12.06
C ASP A 111 -26.58 -42.89 11.83
N CYS A 112 -26.28 -41.92 12.70
CA CYS A 112 -27.07 -40.71 12.85
C CYS A 112 -26.42 -39.46 12.25
N CYS A 113 -25.15 -39.53 11.88
CA CYS A 113 -24.42 -38.41 11.31
C CYS A 113 -23.93 -38.75 9.91
N GLN A 114 -23.94 -37.75 9.03
CA GLN A 114 -23.37 -37.85 7.70
C GLN A 114 -22.08 -37.05 7.63
N ASP A 115 -21.21 -37.41 6.71
CA ASP A 115 -19.98 -36.66 6.47
C ASP A 115 -20.31 -35.25 5.98
N SER A 116 -19.59 -34.26 6.52
CA SER A 116 -19.63 -32.90 6.00
C SER A 116 -18.64 -32.74 4.86
N CYS A 117 -18.73 -31.63 4.14
CA CYS A 117 -17.75 -31.30 3.13
C CYS A 117 -16.31 -31.23 3.64
N ALA A 118 -16.09 -31.04 4.94
CA ALA A 118 -14.75 -31.08 5.53
C ALA A 118 -14.12 -32.48 5.58
N ALA A 119 -14.94 -33.54 5.50
CA ALA A 119 -14.45 -34.92 5.49
C ALA A 119 -14.10 -35.43 4.08
N ILE A 120 -14.54 -34.72 3.02
CA ILE A 120 -14.28 -35.11 1.64
C ILE A 120 -12.92 -34.58 1.18
N SER A 121 -12.13 -35.38 0.46
CA SER A 121 -10.92 -34.88 -0.21
C SER A 121 -11.25 -34.30 -1.58
N CYS A 122 -10.79 -33.07 -1.86
CA CYS A 122 -10.97 -32.46 -3.18
C CYS A 122 -9.99 -33.02 -4.23
N PRO A 123 -10.41 -33.16 -5.50
CA PRO A 123 -9.52 -33.53 -6.61
C PRO A 123 -8.38 -32.52 -6.83
N THR A 124 -7.32 -32.93 -7.54
CA THR A 124 -6.22 -32.04 -7.93
C THR A 124 -6.75 -30.78 -8.64
N LYS A 125 -6.19 -29.60 -8.29
CA LYS A 125 -6.64 -28.27 -8.76
C LYS A 125 -8.06 -27.86 -8.35
N SER A 126 -8.61 -28.49 -7.31
CA SER A 126 -9.86 -28.06 -6.67
C SER A 126 -9.63 -27.77 -5.19
N ALA A 127 -10.42 -26.86 -4.63
CA ALA A 127 -10.38 -26.49 -3.22
C ALA A 127 -11.77 -26.52 -2.60
N HIS A 128 -11.83 -26.68 -1.28
CA HIS A 128 -13.08 -26.61 -0.55
C HIS A 128 -13.75 -25.25 -0.70
N LEU A 129 -15.06 -25.27 -0.87
CA LEU A 129 -15.90 -24.08 -0.75
C LEU A 129 -16.01 -23.70 0.74
N PRO A 130 -15.43 -22.58 1.21
CA PRO A 130 -15.42 -22.25 2.64
C PRO A 130 -16.83 -22.16 3.24
N ALA A 131 -17.78 -21.65 2.46
CA ALA A 131 -19.19 -21.53 2.85
C ALA A 131 -19.91 -22.88 3.01
N LYS A 132 -19.35 -23.98 2.49
CA LYS A 132 -19.96 -25.32 2.51
C LYS A 132 -19.26 -26.31 3.43
N LEU A 133 -18.20 -25.94 4.15
CA LEU A 133 -17.45 -26.89 5.00
C LEU A 133 -18.31 -27.66 6.02
N SER A 134 -19.37 -27.01 6.52
CA SER A 134 -20.33 -27.61 7.45
C SER A 134 -21.59 -28.14 6.77
N SER A 135 -21.65 -28.15 5.44
CA SER A 135 -22.78 -28.69 4.70
C SER A 135 -22.67 -30.21 4.59
N PRO A 136 -23.81 -30.92 4.57
CA PRO A 136 -23.89 -32.32 4.16
C PRO A 136 -23.19 -32.53 2.83
N ALA A 137 -22.44 -33.61 2.71
CA ALA A 137 -21.74 -33.92 1.48
C ALA A 137 -22.09 -35.31 0.97
N THR A 138 -22.58 -35.38 -0.27
CA THR A 138 -22.82 -36.66 -0.95
C THR A 138 -21.72 -36.98 -1.96
N SER A 139 -20.98 -35.96 -2.41
CA SER A 139 -19.91 -36.11 -3.39
C SER A 139 -18.90 -34.95 -3.33
N PRO A 140 -17.68 -35.11 -3.89
CA PRO A 140 -16.73 -34.00 -4.06
C PRO A 140 -17.30 -32.81 -4.84
N ALA A 141 -18.23 -33.03 -5.78
CA ALA A 141 -18.84 -31.96 -6.56
C ALA A 141 -19.68 -31.00 -5.70
N ASP A 142 -20.20 -31.46 -4.57
CA ASP A 142 -21.00 -30.63 -3.65
C ASP A 142 -20.12 -29.65 -2.85
N CYS A 143 -18.86 -30.02 -2.64
CA CYS A 143 -17.97 -29.47 -1.63
C CYS A 143 -16.76 -28.74 -2.18
N CYS A 144 -16.35 -29.12 -3.38
CA CYS A 144 -15.14 -28.63 -4.01
C CYS A 144 -15.50 -27.77 -5.21
N ALA A 145 -14.67 -26.76 -5.47
CA ALA A 145 -14.74 -25.95 -6.66
C ALA A 145 -13.36 -25.86 -7.32
N PRO A 146 -13.32 -25.66 -8.64
CA PRO A 146 -12.07 -25.45 -9.35
C PRO A 146 -11.28 -24.30 -8.72
N THR A 147 -9.97 -24.48 -8.60
CA THR A 147 -9.04 -23.41 -8.19
C THR A 147 -8.60 -22.59 -9.40
N CYS A 148 -8.00 -21.42 -9.17
CA CYS A 148 -7.45 -20.61 -10.25
C CYS A 148 -6.39 -21.35 -11.09
N GLU A 149 -5.69 -22.34 -10.53
CA GLU A 149 -4.75 -23.20 -11.28
C GLU A 149 -5.44 -24.04 -12.39
N SER A 150 -6.74 -24.28 -12.27
CA SER A 150 -7.53 -25.01 -13.28
C SER A 150 -8.17 -24.12 -14.35
N VAL A 151 -8.19 -22.80 -14.15
CA VAL A 151 -8.79 -21.84 -15.09
C VAL A 151 -7.79 -21.54 -16.21
N SER A 152 -8.23 -21.59 -17.46
CA SER A 152 -7.42 -21.09 -18.59
C SER A 152 -7.61 -19.59 -18.73
N CYS A 153 -6.52 -18.81 -18.63
CA CYS A 153 -6.60 -17.37 -18.85
C CYS A 153 -6.72 -17.03 -20.34
N PRO A 154 -7.55 -16.04 -20.72
CA PRO A 154 -7.63 -15.56 -22.10
C PRO A 154 -6.27 -15.05 -22.63
N ASN A 155 -6.13 -14.93 -23.94
CA ASN A 155 -4.95 -14.33 -24.57
C ASN A 155 -4.70 -12.92 -24.02
N GLY A 156 -3.44 -12.60 -23.71
CA GLY A 156 -3.06 -11.34 -23.05
C GLY A 156 -3.20 -11.35 -21.52
N PHE A 157 -3.65 -12.45 -20.92
CA PHE A 157 -3.72 -12.62 -19.45
C PHE A 157 -2.81 -13.76 -18.98
N GLU A 158 -2.43 -13.71 -17.70
CA GLU A 158 -1.75 -14.79 -16.98
C GLU A 158 -2.40 -15.04 -15.62
N HIS A 159 -2.07 -16.18 -15.01
CA HIS A 159 -2.49 -16.48 -13.65
C HIS A 159 -1.89 -15.49 -12.65
N VAL A 160 -2.71 -15.07 -11.69
CA VAL A 160 -2.23 -14.36 -10.50
C VAL A 160 -1.52 -15.38 -9.60
N LYS A 161 -0.18 -15.30 -9.50
CA LYS A 161 0.66 -16.34 -8.88
C LYS A 161 0.29 -16.66 -7.43
N ASP A 162 -0.10 -15.65 -6.65
CA ASP A 162 -0.50 -15.77 -5.24
C ASP A 162 -1.94 -16.29 -5.06
N LYS A 163 -2.74 -16.37 -6.14
CA LYS A 163 -4.14 -16.83 -6.09
C LYS A 163 -4.37 -18.20 -6.71
N LEU A 164 -3.32 -18.91 -7.15
CA LEU A 164 -3.46 -20.20 -7.83
C LEU A 164 -4.29 -21.22 -7.05
N SER A 165 -4.20 -21.22 -5.71
CA SER A 165 -4.94 -22.14 -4.83
C SER A 165 -6.31 -21.63 -4.39
N GLU A 166 -6.71 -20.41 -4.75
CA GLU A 166 -8.04 -19.89 -4.43
C GLU A 166 -9.12 -20.54 -5.31
N VAL A 167 -10.32 -20.73 -4.75
CA VAL A 167 -11.51 -21.12 -5.53
C VAL A 167 -11.77 -20.08 -6.61
N ALA A 168 -11.87 -20.50 -7.87
CA ALA A 168 -11.92 -19.62 -9.03
C ALA A 168 -13.16 -18.73 -9.10
N GLY A 169 -14.31 -19.20 -8.61
CA GLY A 169 -15.58 -18.48 -8.79
C GLY A 169 -15.93 -18.32 -10.27
N ASP A 170 -16.01 -17.08 -10.74
CA ASP A 170 -16.23 -16.71 -12.16
C ASP A 170 -14.96 -16.72 -13.02
N GLY A 171 -13.79 -16.98 -12.43
CA GLY A 171 -12.51 -17.02 -13.11
C GLY A 171 -11.87 -15.65 -13.37
N GLN A 172 -12.58 -14.54 -13.23
CA GLN A 172 -12.01 -13.21 -13.51
C GLN A 172 -10.88 -12.87 -12.54
N LYS A 173 -11.03 -13.22 -11.25
CA LYS A 173 -10.00 -12.98 -10.24
C LYS A 173 -8.75 -13.86 -10.38
N CYS A 174 -8.81 -14.90 -11.22
CA CYS A 174 -7.71 -15.84 -11.45
C CYS A 174 -6.71 -15.33 -12.48
N CYS A 175 -7.12 -14.37 -13.30
CA CYS A 175 -6.36 -13.90 -14.44
C CYS A 175 -6.08 -12.40 -14.30
N GLN A 176 -4.83 -12.01 -14.59
CA GLN A 176 -4.39 -10.62 -14.65
C GLN A 176 -3.79 -10.33 -16.02
N GLN A 177 -4.02 -9.11 -16.53
CA GLN A 177 -3.51 -8.72 -17.84
C GLN A 177 -1.97 -8.62 -17.81
N LYS A 178 -1.33 -9.14 -18.86
CA LYS A 178 0.11 -9.00 -19.11
C LYS A 178 0.39 -7.62 -19.70
N CYS A 179 1.44 -6.95 -19.24
CA CYS A 179 1.90 -5.70 -19.83
C CYS A 179 2.68 -5.91 -21.15
N GLY A 180 3.18 -7.13 -21.41
CA GLY A 180 4.21 -7.38 -22.43
C GLY A 180 3.78 -7.98 -23.77
N ASP A 181 2.51 -8.34 -23.98
CA ASP A 181 2.09 -9.00 -25.23
C ASP A 181 1.65 -7.97 -26.29
N LEU A 182 2.60 -7.13 -26.72
CA LEU A 182 2.38 -6.01 -27.64
C LEU A 182 2.11 -6.44 -29.09
N SER A 183 2.32 -7.72 -29.40
CA SER A 183 2.02 -8.28 -30.72
C SER A 183 0.56 -8.68 -30.91
N GLY A 184 -0.27 -8.62 -29.86
CA GLY A 184 -1.69 -8.97 -29.93
C GLY A 184 -2.63 -7.78 -29.74
N GLU A 185 -3.85 -7.88 -30.28
CA GLU A 185 -4.94 -6.89 -30.13
C GLU A 185 -5.38 -6.63 -28.67
N HIS A 186 -4.76 -7.28 -27.68
CA HIS A 186 -5.17 -7.26 -26.27
C HIS A 186 -4.06 -6.86 -25.27
N GLY A 187 -2.88 -6.47 -25.76
CA GLY A 187 -1.81 -5.92 -24.93
C GLY A 187 -2.14 -4.49 -24.45
N PHE A 188 -1.67 -4.12 -23.25
CA PHE A 188 -1.75 -2.73 -22.81
C PHE A 188 -0.93 -1.84 -23.75
N GLN A 189 -1.58 -0.87 -24.38
CA GLN A 189 -0.91 0.10 -25.25
C GLN A 189 -0.46 1.30 -24.43
N CYS A 190 0.85 1.52 -24.36
CA CYS A 190 1.42 2.69 -23.71
C CYS A 190 0.98 3.97 -24.42
N SER A 191 0.61 5.01 -23.64
CA SER A 191 0.31 6.33 -24.17
C SER A 191 1.51 6.95 -24.90
N GLN A 192 1.27 8.02 -25.67
CA GLN A 192 2.36 8.76 -26.33
C GLN A 192 3.42 9.22 -25.30
N GLY A 193 4.70 8.97 -25.61
CA GLY A 193 5.82 9.27 -24.73
C GLY A 193 6.13 8.18 -23.70
N TRP A 194 5.50 7.01 -23.80
CA TRP A 194 5.78 5.86 -22.96
C TRP A 194 6.21 4.67 -23.81
N LYS A 195 7.07 3.80 -23.25
CA LYS A 195 7.49 2.55 -23.86
C LYS A 195 7.22 1.37 -22.94
N PRO A 196 6.83 0.20 -23.48
CA PRO A 196 6.58 -0.98 -22.66
C PRO A 196 7.80 -1.40 -21.85
N LEU A 197 7.59 -1.85 -20.61
CA LEU A 197 8.64 -2.58 -19.88
C LEU A 197 8.92 -3.89 -20.63
N GLY A 198 10.16 -4.06 -21.10
CA GLY A 198 10.55 -5.22 -21.91
C GLY A 198 10.47 -6.56 -21.17
N ASP A 199 10.42 -6.53 -19.83
CA ASP A 199 10.13 -7.66 -18.97
C ASP A 199 8.62 -7.80 -18.75
N ALA A 200 8.10 -9.02 -18.97
CA ALA A 200 6.69 -9.39 -18.83
C ALA A 200 6.19 -9.22 -17.38
N ARG A 201 5.91 -7.98 -17.00
CA ARG A 201 5.22 -7.65 -15.77
C ARG A 201 3.72 -7.76 -16.00
N SER A 202 3.02 -8.18 -14.96
CA SER A 202 1.58 -8.11 -14.85
C SER A 202 1.20 -6.86 -14.07
N CYS A 203 0.07 -6.24 -14.42
CA CYS A 203 -0.47 -5.17 -13.60
C CYS A 203 -1.32 -5.77 -12.46
N VAL A 204 -1.03 -5.36 -11.23
CA VAL A 204 -1.66 -5.91 -10.01
C VAL A 204 -3.10 -5.40 -9.84
N THR A 205 -3.41 -4.24 -10.40
CA THR A 205 -4.73 -3.60 -10.33
C THR A 205 -5.27 -3.37 -11.74
N GLN A 206 -6.51 -3.78 -11.97
CA GLN A 206 -7.23 -3.53 -13.22
C GLN A 206 -8.09 -2.25 -13.12
N PRO A 207 -8.19 -1.43 -14.18
CA PRO A 207 -7.47 -1.55 -15.45
C PRO A 207 -5.98 -1.19 -15.32
N CYS A 208 -5.11 -1.81 -16.13
CA CYS A 208 -3.70 -1.41 -16.19
C CYS A 208 -3.57 0.06 -16.60
N ASN A 209 -2.48 0.72 -16.18
CA ASN A 209 -2.13 2.07 -16.61
C ASN A 209 -0.64 2.18 -16.98
N ASP A 210 -0.24 3.32 -17.56
CA ASP A 210 1.12 3.56 -18.03
C ASP A 210 2.17 3.37 -16.93
N MET A 211 1.88 3.76 -15.69
CA MET A 211 2.84 3.63 -14.58
C MET A 211 3.12 2.17 -14.20
N GLN A 212 2.22 1.25 -14.53
CA GLN A 212 2.35 -0.18 -14.20
C GLN A 212 3.01 -0.97 -15.32
N CYS A 213 2.71 -0.62 -16.57
CA CYS A 213 3.11 -1.40 -17.75
C CYS A 213 4.17 -0.73 -18.63
N CYS A 214 4.43 0.56 -18.41
CA CYS A 214 5.28 1.35 -19.29
C CYS A 214 6.33 2.13 -18.50
N MET A 215 7.42 2.46 -19.19
CA MET A 215 8.44 3.40 -18.75
C MET A 215 8.29 4.69 -19.53
N LYS A 216 8.53 5.81 -18.86
CA LYS A 216 8.59 7.12 -19.51
C LYS A 216 9.73 7.12 -20.53
N THR A 217 9.51 7.74 -21.68
CA THR A 217 10.58 8.24 -22.54
C THR A 217 10.89 9.69 -22.16
N CYS A 218 11.96 10.25 -22.73
CA CYS A 218 12.30 11.65 -22.49
C CYS A 218 11.22 12.66 -22.92
N GLN A 219 10.26 12.27 -23.78
CA GLN A 219 9.16 13.12 -24.22
C GLN A 219 8.25 13.57 -23.08
N VAL A 220 8.04 12.71 -22.07
CA VAL A 220 7.17 12.97 -20.90
C VAL A 220 7.94 12.99 -19.59
N TYR A 221 9.28 12.98 -19.68
CA TYR A 221 10.16 13.10 -18.53
C TYR A 221 10.22 14.56 -18.07
N ALA A 222 9.99 14.77 -16.77
CA ALA A 222 10.05 16.10 -16.17
C ALA A 222 11.46 16.34 -15.63
N CYS A 223 12.21 17.24 -16.28
CA CYS A 223 13.54 17.61 -15.85
C CYS A 223 13.51 18.37 -14.51
N PRO A 224 14.55 18.25 -13.67
CA PRO A 224 14.69 19.06 -12.46
C PRO A 224 14.75 20.57 -12.76
N GLU A 225 14.53 21.42 -11.75
CA GLU A 225 14.40 22.89 -11.91
C GLU A 225 15.57 23.57 -12.66
N SER A 226 16.79 23.05 -12.50
CA SER A 226 18.02 23.56 -13.15
C SER A 226 18.36 22.91 -14.50
N TYR A 227 17.38 22.25 -15.11
CA TYR A 227 17.53 21.51 -16.35
C TYR A 227 16.36 21.82 -17.28
N VAL A 228 16.59 21.69 -18.59
CA VAL A 228 15.52 21.75 -19.60
C VAL A 228 15.51 20.48 -20.42
N SER A 229 14.37 20.17 -21.05
CA SER A 229 14.23 18.96 -21.86
C SER A 229 15.18 18.97 -23.06
N ASN A 230 15.76 17.81 -23.36
CA ASN A 230 16.64 17.58 -24.50
C ASN A 230 15.81 17.07 -25.71
N PRO A 231 15.41 17.93 -26.66
CA PRO A 231 14.54 17.52 -27.76
C PRO A 231 15.19 16.50 -28.69
N ALA A 232 16.53 16.45 -28.76
CA ALA A 232 17.26 15.48 -29.57
C ALA A 232 17.10 14.03 -29.07
N HIS A 233 16.69 13.86 -27.80
CA HIS A 233 16.54 12.55 -27.16
C HIS A 233 15.10 12.23 -26.77
N ALA A 234 14.09 12.91 -27.32
CA ALA A 234 12.68 12.73 -26.93
C ALA A 234 12.19 11.26 -26.92
N SER A 235 12.70 10.42 -27.83
CA SER A 235 12.34 9.00 -27.95
C SER A 235 13.26 8.03 -27.19
N ALA A 236 14.28 8.55 -26.50
CA ALA A 236 15.24 7.75 -25.75
C ALA A 236 14.59 7.14 -24.50
N TRP A 237 15.08 5.94 -24.14
CA TRP A 237 14.71 5.23 -22.93
C TRP A 237 15.91 4.38 -22.44
N PRO A 238 16.06 4.12 -21.13
CA PRO A 238 15.23 4.64 -20.03
C PRO A 238 15.32 6.17 -19.92
N ALA A 239 14.26 6.80 -19.40
CA ALA A 239 14.27 8.24 -19.19
C ALA A 239 14.96 8.58 -17.86
N ASP A 240 16.08 9.28 -17.95
CA ASP A 240 16.88 9.77 -16.83
C ASP A 240 17.39 11.20 -17.11
N ASP A 241 17.91 11.87 -16.08
CA ASP A 241 18.37 13.26 -16.18
C ASP A 241 19.52 13.43 -17.20
N ASP A 242 20.45 12.48 -17.27
CA ASP A 242 21.62 12.55 -18.15
C ASP A 242 21.24 12.42 -19.64
N THR A 243 20.20 11.64 -19.94
CA THR A 243 19.73 11.40 -21.31
C THR A 243 18.68 12.43 -21.72
N CYS A 244 17.72 12.70 -20.85
CA CYS A 244 16.52 13.46 -21.19
C CYS A 244 16.66 14.96 -20.98
N CYS A 245 17.66 15.40 -20.25
CA CYS A 245 17.76 16.77 -19.81
C CYS A 245 19.10 17.40 -20.20
N GLN A 246 19.11 18.72 -20.35
CA GLN A 246 20.30 19.52 -20.59
C GLN A 246 20.47 20.49 -19.42
N LYS A 247 21.70 20.61 -18.93
CA LYS A 247 22.02 21.58 -17.88
C LYS A 247 21.78 22.99 -18.40
N THR A 248 21.16 23.80 -17.56
CA THR A 248 21.04 25.23 -17.81
C THR A 248 22.12 26.00 -17.07
N CYS A 249 22.29 27.26 -17.45
CA CYS A 249 23.22 28.15 -16.77
C CYS A 249 22.87 28.44 -15.30
N GLN A 250 21.70 28.03 -14.80
CA GLN A 250 21.32 28.19 -13.39
C GLN A 250 22.27 27.49 -12.42
N ILE A 251 22.85 26.36 -12.82
CA ILE A 251 23.81 25.59 -12.02
C ILE A 251 25.27 25.79 -12.46
N HIS A 252 25.51 26.66 -13.43
CA HIS A 252 26.85 26.93 -13.93
C HIS A 252 27.62 27.87 -13.00
N GLN A 253 28.82 27.47 -12.60
CA GLN A 253 29.73 28.34 -11.85
C GLN A 253 30.64 29.11 -12.82
N CYS A 254 30.56 30.44 -12.76
CA CYS A 254 31.38 31.31 -13.60
C CYS A 254 32.88 31.14 -13.31
N GLY A 255 33.65 30.86 -14.35
CA GLY A 255 35.11 30.76 -14.27
C GLY A 255 35.79 32.12 -14.07
N ALA A 256 37.12 32.11 -13.95
CA ALA A 256 37.91 33.32 -13.76
C ALA A 256 37.65 34.37 -14.85
N GLY A 257 37.41 35.61 -14.43
CA GLY A 257 37.11 36.73 -15.33
C GLY A 257 35.66 36.79 -15.82
N TYR A 258 34.78 35.99 -15.26
CA TYR A 258 33.34 36.03 -15.49
C TYR A 258 32.58 36.22 -14.18
N VAL A 259 31.40 36.86 -14.25
CA VAL A 259 30.46 36.98 -13.13
C VAL A 259 29.06 36.52 -13.54
N PRO A 260 28.21 36.09 -12.58
CA PRO A 260 26.82 35.76 -12.87
C PRO A 260 26.15 36.92 -13.62
N GLY A 261 25.43 36.59 -14.69
CA GLY A 261 24.83 37.62 -15.53
C GLY A 261 23.84 38.47 -14.75
N SER A 262 23.92 39.80 -14.89
CA SER A 262 23.22 40.74 -14.00
C SER A 262 21.70 40.61 -14.00
N ASN A 263 21.12 39.97 -15.02
CA ASN A 263 19.67 39.96 -15.24
C ASN A 263 19.01 38.60 -15.04
N PHE A 264 19.71 37.55 -14.58
CA PHE A 264 19.19 36.17 -14.49
C PHE A 264 18.55 35.60 -15.78
N GLN A 265 18.56 36.35 -16.88
CA GLN A 265 17.94 36.01 -18.16
C GLN A 265 18.55 34.75 -18.78
N ARG A 266 19.78 34.40 -18.37
CA ARG A 266 20.46 33.21 -18.86
C ARG A 266 20.17 31.96 -18.04
N ASN A 267 19.45 32.04 -16.91
CA ASN A 267 19.22 30.88 -16.03
C ASN A 267 18.57 29.69 -16.76
N HIS A 268 17.74 29.93 -17.78
CA HIS A 268 17.12 28.86 -18.60
C HIS A 268 17.81 28.63 -19.95
N THR A 269 18.95 29.28 -20.20
CA THR A 269 19.76 29.02 -21.40
C THR A 269 20.52 27.71 -21.24
N VAL A 270 20.46 26.85 -22.26
CA VAL A 270 21.25 25.62 -22.33
C VAL A 270 22.72 25.97 -22.51
N GLY A 271 23.57 25.43 -21.62
CA GLY A 271 25.02 25.58 -21.74
C GLY A 271 25.75 25.30 -20.44
N GLU A 272 27.03 24.94 -20.58
CA GLU A 272 27.96 24.67 -19.46
C GLU A 272 29.25 25.52 -19.56
N ALA A 273 29.29 26.48 -20.48
CA ALA A 273 30.45 27.33 -20.69
C ALA A 273 30.21 28.73 -20.10
N SER A 274 31.21 29.30 -19.41
CA SER A 274 31.12 30.66 -18.85
C SER A 274 30.85 31.73 -19.92
N SER A 275 31.31 31.52 -21.15
CA SER A 275 31.01 32.42 -22.28
C SER A 275 29.52 32.44 -22.68
N VAL A 276 28.79 31.36 -22.41
CA VAL A 276 27.34 31.25 -22.63
C VAL A 276 26.61 31.75 -21.39
N CYS A 277 27.00 31.26 -20.21
CA CYS A 277 26.23 31.41 -18.99
C CYS A 277 26.51 32.67 -18.17
N CYS A 278 27.66 33.31 -18.37
CA CYS A 278 28.12 34.40 -17.53
C CYS A 278 28.46 35.65 -18.34
N ASP A 279 28.54 36.78 -17.65
CA ASP A 279 29.01 38.02 -18.24
C ASP A 279 30.52 38.13 -18.08
N LYS A 280 31.19 38.53 -19.17
CA LYS A 280 32.62 38.83 -19.13
C LYS A 280 32.85 40.03 -18.23
N THR A 281 33.89 39.94 -17.43
CA THR A 281 34.38 41.06 -16.64
C THR A 281 35.50 41.79 -17.38
N CYS A 282 35.75 43.02 -16.97
CA CYS A 282 36.85 43.81 -17.48
C CYS A 282 38.23 43.19 -17.26
N SER A 283 38.39 42.19 -16.38
CA SER A 283 39.68 41.50 -16.23
C SER A 283 40.10 40.71 -17.47
N LEU A 284 39.15 40.37 -18.34
CA LEU A 284 39.43 39.70 -19.62
C LEU A 284 39.58 40.71 -20.78
N HIS A 285 39.40 42.00 -20.52
CA HIS A 285 39.47 43.05 -21.53
C HIS A 285 40.91 43.52 -21.73
N GLN A 286 41.29 43.80 -22.97
CA GLN A 286 42.58 44.39 -23.31
C GLN A 286 42.36 45.84 -23.75
N CYS A 287 42.88 46.78 -22.96
CA CYS A 287 42.73 48.20 -23.25
C CYS A 287 43.53 48.61 -24.48
N SER A 288 42.87 49.21 -25.48
CA SER A 288 43.59 49.77 -26.64
C SER A 288 44.49 50.94 -26.23
N LYS A 289 44.09 51.67 -25.19
CA LYS A 289 44.84 52.75 -24.54
C LYS A 289 44.57 52.74 -23.03
N GLY A 290 45.57 53.06 -22.23
CA GLY A 290 45.41 53.20 -20.78
C GLY A 290 45.68 51.93 -20.00
N ALA A 291 45.00 51.79 -18.86
CA ALA A 291 45.06 50.63 -17.98
C ALA A 291 43.65 50.21 -17.58
N LEU A 292 43.50 48.97 -17.09
CA LEU A 292 42.24 48.50 -16.53
C LEU A 292 41.85 49.33 -15.30
N VAL A 293 40.56 49.59 -15.16
CA VAL A 293 39.99 50.22 -13.96
C VAL A 293 40.20 49.33 -12.72
N PRO A 294 40.27 49.90 -11.50
CA PRO A 294 40.31 49.12 -10.26
C PRO A 294 39.11 48.20 -10.15
N GLY A 295 39.33 47.02 -9.57
CA GLY A 295 38.26 46.05 -9.42
C GLY A 295 37.71 45.52 -10.75
N ALA A 296 38.49 45.58 -11.84
CA ALA A 296 38.10 45.09 -13.17
C ALA A 296 37.51 43.66 -13.17
N GLY A 297 37.90 42.80 -12.22
CA GLY A 297 37.33 41.46 -12.05
C GLY A 297 35.87 41.41 -11.59
N ASN A 298 35.30 42.54 -11.15
CA ASN A 298 33.90 42.65 -10.71
C ASN A 298 33.04 43.55 -11.61
N ILE A 299 33.64 44.15 -12.65
CA ILE A 299 32.95 45.07 -13.54
C ILE A 299 32.58 44.31 -14.80
N THR A 300 31.28 44.11 -15.03
CA THR A 300 30.75 43.52 -16.27
C THR A 300 30.97 44.47 -17.44
N GLY A 301 31.60 43.97 -18.51
CA GLY A 301 31.89 44.77 -19.70
C GLY A 301 32.97 44.15 -20.57
N GLY A 302 33.09 44.66 -21.79
CA GLY A 302 34.10 44.24 -22.75
C GLY A 302 34.51 45.35 -23.71
N SER A 303 34.35 46.60 -23.29
CA SER A 303 34.66 47.78 -24.10
C SER A 303 35.57 48.73 -23.34
N ASP A 304 36.39 49.49 -24.07
CA ASP A 304 37.38 50.41 -23.49
C ASP A 304 36.73 51.48 -22.59
N ASP A 305 35.54 51.98 -22.92
CA ASP A 305 34.84 53.00 -22.14
C ASP A 305 34.34 52.49 -20.77
N VAL A 306 34.10 51.18 -20.65
CA VAL A 306 33.68 50.54 -19.40
C VAL A 306 34.88 50.06 -18.59
N CYS A 307 35.87 49.47 -19.26
CA CYS A 307 36.93 48.68 -18.64
C CYS A 307 38.26 49.41 -18.51
N CYS A 308 38.46 50.49 -19.25
CA CYS A 308 39.74 51.17 -19.33
C CYS A 308 39.64 52.59 -18.83
N GLU A 309 40.76 53.06 -18.30
CA GLU A 309 40.97 54.44 -17.93
C GLU A 309 42.38 54.87 -18.34
N PRO A 310 42.64 56.18 -18.49
CA PRO A 310 43.97 56.67 -18.82
C PRO A 310 45.06 56.15 -17.88
N SER A 311 46.26 55.84 -18.40
CA SER A 311 47.35 55.21 -17.62
C SER A 311 47.80 56.04 -16.41
N LEU A 312 47.63 57.36 -16.47
CA LEU A 312 47.92 58.25 -15.35
C LEU A 312 46.95 58.08 -14.17
N CYS A 313 45.77 57.50 -14.36
CA CYS A 313 44.83 57.23 -13.26
C CYS A 313 45.41 56.24 -12.24
N ALA A 314 46.06 55.17 -12.72
CA ALA A 314 46.78 54.23 -11.86
C ALA A 314 47.92 54.91 -11.08
N LEU A 315 48.63 55.86 -11.70
CA LEU A 315 49.64 56.66 -11.01
C LEU A 315 49.00 57.45 -9.85
N PHE A 316 47.92 58.18 -10.12
CA PHE A 316 47.28 59.04 -9.11
C PHE A 316 46.68 58.29 -7.92
N ARG A 317 46.18 57.06 -8.11
CA ARG A 317 45.71 56.24 -6.98
C ARG A 317 46.82 55.81 -6.02
N ASN A 318 48.06 55.73 -6.50
CA ASN A 318 49.22 55.44 -5.67
C ASN A 318 49.81 56.71 -5.01
N LEU A 319 49.27 57.90 -5.33
CA LEU A 319 49.69 59.15 -4.70
C LEU A 319 48.81 59.46 -3.48
N THR A 320 49.44 59.99 -2.44
CA THR A 320 48.76 60.49 -1.24
C THR A 320 48.34 61.95 -1.45
N LYS A 321 47.09 62.28 -1.13
CA LYS A 321 46.65 63.68 -1.18
C LYS A 321 47.40 64.51 -0.13
N SER A 322 47.94 65.65 -0.54
CA SER A 322 48.57 66.61 0.36
C SER A 322 47.58 67.12 1.40
N LYS A 323 47.99 67.08 2.67
CA LYS A 323 47.20 67.63 3.80
C LYS A 323 47.11 69.15 3.75
N ASN A 324 48.10 69.80 3.12
CA ASN A 324 48.18 71.24 2.97
C ASN A 324 47.72 71.65 1.57
N THR A 325 47.23 72.88 1.42
CA THR A 325 46.94 73.49 0.11
C THR A 325 48.23 73.68 -0.69
N GLY A 326 48.64 72.64 -1.41
CA GLY A 326 49.81 72.66 -2.29
C GLY A 326 50.83 71.56 -2.01
N CYS A 327 51.93 71.62 -2.75
CA CYS A 327 53.07 70.70 -2.66
C CYS A 327 54.20 71.21 -1.77
N ASN A 328 54.09 72.45 -1.26
CA ASN A 328 55.17 73.09 -0.51
C ASN A 328 55.46 72.36 0.82
N PHE A 329 56.71 72.45 1.28
CA PHE A 329 57.20 71.91 2.55
C PHE A 329 57.24 70.37 2.67
N GLN A 330 57.23 69.64 1.55
CA GLN A 330 57.51 68.21 1.54
C GLN A 330 59.00 67.97 1.28
N ASP A 331 59.58 66.95 1.92
CA ASP A 331 60.91 66.45 1.57
C ASP A 331 60.88 65.73 0.22
N GLU A 332 62.07 65.49 -0.36
CA GLU A 332 62.23 64.82 -1.66
C GLU A 332 61.50 63.47 -1.73
N GLY A 333 61.59 62.66 -0.67
CA GLY A 333 60.99 61.33 -0.62
C GLY A 333 59.46 61.40 -0.62
N SER A 334 58.89 62.29 0.20
CA SER A 334 57.44 62.50 0.29
C SER A 334 56.88 63.16 -0.98
N CYS A 335 57.63 64.06 -1.61
CA CYS A 335 57.15 64.87 -2.75
C CYS A 335 56.67 64.01 -3.93
N HIS A 336 57.41 62.96 -4.29
CA HIS A 336 57.09 62.13 -5.46
C HIS A 336 55.85 61.27 -5.30
N GLY A 337 55.46 60.99 -4.06
CA GLY A 337 54.31 60.19 -3.67
C GLY A 337 53.06 61.00 -3.40
N MET A 338 53.02 62.29 -3.77
CA MET A 338 51.92 63.18 -3.41
C MET A 338 51.24 63.87 -4.60
N TYR A 339 49.99 64.26 -4.40
CA TYR A 339 49.23 65.16 -5.28
C TYR A 339 48.47 66.20 -4.46
N THR A 340 48.09 67.31 -5.09
CA THR A 340 47.25 68.35 -4.48
C THR A 340 46.11 68.74 -5.42
N SER A 341 44.96 69.10 -4.84
CA SER A 341 43.83 69.64 -5.59
C SER A 341 43.97 71.16 -5.70
N VAL A 342 43.88 71.71 -6.91
CA VAL A 342 43.97 73.15 -7.18
C VAL A 342 42.71 73.61 -7.89
N ASN A 343 42.10 74.69 -7.40
CA ASN A 343 40.96 75.30 -8.08
C ASN A 343 41.45 76.10 -9.30
N ASN A 344 41.15 75.60 -10.49
CA ASN A 344 41.46 76.26 -11.75
C ASN A 344 40.31 77.21 -12.12
N THR A 345 40.45 78.47 -11.73
CA THR A 345 39.43 79.51 -11.95
C THR A 345 39.13 79.77 -13.43
N LYS A 346 40.09 79.53 -14.34
CA LYS A 346 39.88 79.69 -15.78
C LYS A 346 38.95 78.63 -16.35
N LEU A 347 39.01 77.42 -15.81
CA LEU A 347 38.18 76.28 -16.23
C LEU A 347 36.96 76.07 -15.32
N ASN A 348 36.84 76.86 -14.25
CA ASN A 348 35.85 76.71 -13.19
C ASN A 348 35.75 75.27 -12.66
N LYS A 349 36.90 74.60 -12.47
CA LYS A 349 36.99 73.21 -12.00
C LYS A 349 38.17 72.99 -11.08
N THR A 350 38.07 71.99 -10.20
CA THR A 350 39.20 71.53 -9.38
C THR A 350 40.01 70.50 -10.17
N GLU A 351 41.32 70.70 -10.27
CA GLU A 351 42.26 69.78 -10.91
C GLU A 351 43.18 69.15 -9.86
N ASP A 352 43.37 67.84 -9.93
CA ASP A 352 44.39 67.15 -9.14
C ASP A 352 45.71 67.15 -9.90
N LEU A 353 46.76 67.68 -9.27
CA LEU A 353 48.08 67.87 -9.85
C LEU A 353 49.13 67.13 -9.02
N ARG A 354 49.99 66.36 -9.69
CA ARG A 354 51.10 65.66 -9.05
C ARG A 354 52.14 66.65 -8.53
N CYS A 355 52.72 66.36 -7.37
CA CYS A 355 53.86 67.10 -6.85
C CYS A 355 55.18 66.62 -7.48
N THR A 356 56.07 67.56 -7.80
CA THR A 356 57.37 67.27 -8.42
C THR A 356 58.48 67.95 -7.64
N TRP A 357 59.52 67.18 -7.28
CA TRP A 357 60.72 67.71 -6.64
C TRP A 357 61.59 68.44 -7.68
N GLU A 358 62.02 69.66 -7.36
CA GLU A 358 62.97 70.41 -8.18
C GLU A 358 64.31 70.48 -7.46
N ALA A 359 65.21 69.56 -7.80
CA ALA A 359 66.51 69.39 -7.15
C ALA A 359 67.38 70.66 -7.16
N SER A 360 67.29 71.48 -8.21
CA SER A 360 68.04 72.74 -8.32
C SER A 360 67.63 73.78 -7.27
N LEU A 361 66.41 73.70 -6.75
CA LEU A 361 65.86 74.63 -5.76
C LEU A 361 65.64 73.98 -4.39
N GLY A 362 65.84 72.67 -4.26
CA GLY A 362 65.62 71.93 -3.02
C GLY A 362 64.19 72.05 -2.49
N LEU A 363 63.20 72.11 -3.38
CA LEU A 363 61.79 72.29 -3.00
C LEU A 363 60.82 71.41 -3.81
N CYS A 364 59.71 71.05 -3.17
CA CYS A 364 58.61 70.33 -3.78
C CYS A 364 57.59 71.33 -4.34
N ARG A 365 57.34 71.27 -5.65
CA ARG A 365 56.42 72.19 -6.35
C ARG A 365 55.29 71.47 -7.05
N LEU A 366 54.30 72.25 -7.48
CA LEU A 366 53.21 71.77 -8.33
C LEU A 366 53.79 71.32 -9.68
N GLY A 367 53.58 70.06 -10.04
CA GLY A 367 53.95 69.52 -11.34
C GLY A 367 52.93 69.85 -12.42
N ASN A 368 53.31 69.62 -13.67
CA ASN A 368 52.42 69.82 -14.83
C ASN A 368 51.55 68.59 -15.15
N THR A 369 51.76 67.47 -14.44
CA THR A 369 50.99 66.25 -14.65
C THR A 369 49.64 66.35 -13.94
N LYS A 370 48.57 66.40 -14.73
CA LYS A 370 47.17 66.46 -14.29
C LYS A 370 46.56 65.06 -14.18
N LYS A 371 45.71 64.83 -13.18
CA LYS A 371 44.81 63.67 -13.14
C LYS A 371 43.88 63.75 -14.37
N PRO A 372 43.90 62.77 -15.28
CA PRO A 372 43.00 62.78 -16.43
C PRO A 372 41.53 62.79 -16.01
N GLU A 373 40.67 63.32 -16.86
CA GLU A 373 39.23 63.15 -16.70
C GLU A 373 38.86 61.67 -16.90
N GLY A 374 37.91 61.18 -16.10
CA GLY A 374 37.45 59.79 -16.17
C GLY A 374 38.23 58.77 -15.32
N CYS A 375 39.21 59.19 -14.51
CA CYS A 375 39.78 58.29 -13.50
C CYS A 375 38.72 57.88 -12.48
N ARG A 376 38.53 56.57 -12.31
CA ARG A 376 37.62 56.03 -11.29
C ARG A 376 38.38 55.89 -9.97
N ASP A 377 37.76 56.36 -8.89
CA ASP A 377 38.32 56.31 -7.54
C ASP A 377 38.25 54.89 -6.95
#